data_AF-A0A438FMS6-F1
#
_entry.id   AF-A0A438FMS6-F1
#
_cell.length_a   1.000
_cell.length_b   1.000
_cell.length_c   1.000
_cell.angle_alpha   90.00
_cell.angle_beta   90.00
_cell.angle_gamma   90.00
#
_symmetry.space_group_name_H-M   'P 1'
#
loop_
_entity.id
_entity.type
_entity.pdbx_description
1 polymer ?
#
loop_
_entity_poly.entity_id
_entity_poly.type
_entity_poly.pdbx_seq_one_letter_code
_entity_poly.pdbx_strand_id
1 'polypeptide(L)'
;MGVSEVSYEESRRKRLEENKKRMEELNLHKLSESLRTARSPKSSPVKKVKPRTPRSPVDLSAVRRSSRFVDKPSPNYKEVSSLPRL
;
A
#
# COMPACT_ATOMS: atom_id res chain seq x y z
N MET A 1 38.58 7.38 22.62
CA MET A 1 39.18 7.42 21.26
C MET A 1 38.81 6.11 20.57
N GLY A 2 37.97 6.19 19.54
CA GLY A 2 37.22 5.07 18.95
C GLY A 2 38.07 4.17 18.05
N VAL A 3 38.25 2.93 18.48
CA VAL A 3 38.77 1.80 17.68
C VAL A 3 37.64 0.91 17.14
N SER A 4 36.37 1.26 17.39
CA SER A 4 35.21 0.42 17.09
C SER A 4 34.41 0.84 15.85
N GLU A 5 34.44 2.12 15.46
CA GLU A 5 33.63 2.65 14.36
C GLU A 5 34.13 2.17 12.98
N VAL A 6 35.45 2.22 12.75
CA VAL A 6 36.06 1.81 11.47
C VAL A 6 35.91 0.31 11.25
N SER A 7 36.11 -0.51 12.28
CA SER A 7 35.93 -1.96 12.24
C SER A 7 34.47 -2.38 12.02
N TYR A 8 33.53 -1.64 12.63
CA TYR A 8 32.10 -1.87 12.42
C TYR A 8 31.69 -1.57 10.97
N GLU A 9 32.13 -0.44 10.41
CA GLU A 9 31.80 -0.06 9.04
C GLU A 9 32.40 -1.03 8.01
N GLU A 10 33.60 -1.55 8.24
CA GLU A 10 34.19 -2.61 7.40
C GLU A 10 33.37 -3.90 7.44
N SER A 11 33.01 -4.36 8.64
CA SER A 11 32.17 -5.55 8.82
C SER A 11 30.78 -5.36 8.21
N ARG A 12 30.23 -4.15 8.28
CA ARG A 12 28.96 -3.78 7.67
C ARG A 12 29.04 -3.85 6.15
N ARG A 13 30.08 -3.29 5.53
CA ARG A 13 30.32 -3.36 4.08
C ARG A 13 30.42 -4.79 3.60
N LYS A 14 31.21 -5.63 4.28
CA LYS A 14 31.35 -7.05 3.95
C LYS A 14 30.00 -7.79 3.94
N ARG A 15 29.17 -7.58 4.96
CA ARG A 15 27.82 -8.16 5.02
C ARG A 15 26.91 -7.71 3.87
N LEU A 16 27.00 -6.44 3.47
CA LEU A 16 26.22 -5.92 2.35
C LEU A 16 26.64 -6.56 1.02
N GLU A 17 27.94 -6.72 0.79
CA GLU A 17 28.49 -7.37 -0.40
C GLU A 17 28.10 -8.85 -0.47
N GLU A 18 28.27 -9.59 0.63
CA GLU A 18 27.86 -11.00 0.72
C GLU A 18 26.35 -11.17 0.49
N ASN A 19 25.52 -10.30 1.08
CA ASN A 19 24.08 -10.31 0.85
C ASN A 19 23.76 -10.02 -0.62
N LYS A 20 24.40 -9.03 -1.24
CA LYS A 20 24.20 -8.71 -2.65
C LYS A 20 24.53 -9.91 -3.54
N LYS A 21 25.67 -10.56 -3.31
CA LYS A 21 26.06 -11.77 -4.05
C LYS A 21 25.05 -12.90 -3.88
N ARG A 22 24.56 -13.13 -2.66
CA ARG A 22 23.52 -14.14 -2.39
C ARG A 22 22.22 -13.85 -3.13
N MET A 23 21.81 -12.58 -3.22
CA MET A 23 20.62 -12.17 -3.97
C MET A 23 20.77 -12.45 -5.47
N GLU A 24 21.98 -12.25 -6.02
CA GLU A 24 22.32 -12.52 -7.42
C GLU A 24 22.37 -14.04 -7.72
N GLU A 25 23.01 -14.84 -6.86
CA GLU A 25 23.06 -16.30 -6.96
C GLU A 25 21.66 -16.93 -6.96
N LEU A 26 20.78 -16.45 -6.06
CA LEU A 26 19.37 -16.86 -6.00
C LEU A 26 18.52 -16.28 -7.13
N ASN A 27 19.08 -15.46 -8.02
CA ASN A 27 18.40 -14.84 -9.16
C ASN A 27 17.10 -14.10 -8.77
N LEU A 28 17.05 -13.51 -7.57
CA LEU A 28 15.83 -12.94 -7.00
C LEU A 28 15.28 -11.76 -7.82
N HIS A 29 16.15 -11.03 -8.52
CA HIS A 29 15.73 -9.98 -9.46
C HIS A 29 14.79 -10.55 -10.53
N LYS A 30 15.21 -11.63 -11.22
CA LYS A 30 14.45 -12.26 -12.31
C LYS A 30 13.11 -12.81 -11.80
N LEU A 31 13.12 -13.40 -10.60
CA LEU A 31 11.90 -13.87 -9.93
C LEU A 31 10.95 -12.72 -9.60
N SER A 32 11.47 -11.58 -9.13
CA SER A 32 10.64 -10.41 -8.86
C SER A 32 9.98 -9.87 -10.14
N GLU A 33 10.71 -9.85 -11.27
CA GLU A 33 10.18 -9.40 -12.54
C GLU A 33 9.14 -10.34 -13.12
N SER A 34 9.35 -11.65 -13.02
CA SER A 34 8.37 -12.65 -13.45
C SER A 34 7.09 -12.54 -12.63
N LEU A 35 7.19 -12.31 -11.32
CA LEU A 35 6.02 -12.09 -10.46
C LEU A 35 5.31 -10.77 -10.77
N ARG A 36 6.01 -9.67 -11.04
CA ARG A 36 5.39 -8.40 -11.45
C ARG A 36 4.63 -8.54 -12.77
N THR A 37 5.22 -9.23 -13.74
CA THR A 37 4.59 -9.44 -15.05
C THR A 37 3.44 -10.45 -14.99
N ALA A 38 3.48 -11.43 -14.08
CA ALA A 38 2.37 -12.33 -13.81
C ALA A 38 1.22 -11.63 -13.04
N ARG A 39 1.54 -10.70 -12.13
CA ARG A 39 0.53 -9.98 -11.34
C ARG A 39 -0.11 -8.81 -12.08
N SER A 40 0.57 -8.28 -13.10
CA SER A 40 -0.05 -7.37 -14.05
C SER A 40 -0.91 -8.20 -15.01
N PRO A 41 -2.25 -8.10 -14.98
CA PRO A 41 -3.02 -8.63 -16.08
C PRO A 41 -2.55 -7.86 -17.31
N LYS A 42 -1.82 -8.52 -18.23
CA LYS A 42 -1.72 -8.05 -19.62
C LYS A 42 -3.14 -7.68 -19.97
N SER A 43 -3.41 -6.41 -20.23
CA SER A 43 -4.76 -5.92 -20.47
C SER A 43 -5.35 -6.80 -21.57
N SER A 44 -6.12 -7.82 -21.18
CA SER A 44 -6.81 -8.67 -22.15
C SER A 44 -7.62 -7.72 -23.01
N PRO A 45 -7.73 -7.93 -24.33
CA PRO A 45 -8.55 -7.09 -25.20
C PRO A 45 -9.86 -6.80 -24.47
N VAL A 46 -10.01 -5.56 -24.00
CA VAL A 46 -11.05 -5.22 -23.04
C VAL A 46 -12.34 -5.52 -23.78
N LYS A 47 -13.05 -6.59 -23.39
CA LYS A 47 -14.39 -6.86 -23.89
C LYS A 47 -15.10 -5.53 -23.80
N LYS A 48 -15.57 -4.99 -24.93
CA LYS A 48 -16.30 -3.72 -24.95
C LYS A 48 -17.51 -3.88 -24.04
N VAL A 49 -17.36 -3.44 -22.79
CA VAL A 49 -18.44 -3.48 -21.81
C VAL A 49 -19.44 -2.45 -22.30
N LYS A 50 -20.68 -2.90 -22.53
CA LYS A 50 -21.79 -1.99 -22.84
C LYS A 50 -21.80 -0.89 -21.77
N PRO A 51 -21.95 0.39 -22.15
CA PRO A 51 -21.95 1.48 -21.18
C PRO A 51 -22.96 1.15 -20.08
N ARG A 52 -22.49 1.21 -18.82
CA ARG A 52 -23.37 1.03 -17.66
C ARG A 52 -24.54 1.99 -17.82
N THR A 53 -25.76 1.47 -17.70
CA THR A 53 -26.94 2.30 -17.52
C THR A 53 -26.65 3.30 -16.39
N PRO A 54 -26.97 4.60 -16.59
CA PRO A 54 -26.80 5.58 -15.52
C PRO A 54 -27.53 5.06 -14.29
N ARG A 55 -26.85 5.05 -13.14
CA ARG A 55 -27.50 4.73 -11.87
C ARG A 55 -28.67 5.70 -11.74
N SER A 56 -29.87 5.17 -11.49
CA SER A 56 -30.97 6.00 -11.03
C SER A 56 -30.46 6.87 -9.88
N PRO A 57 -30.86 8.15 -9.80
CA PRO A 57 -30.46 9.00 -8.67
C PRO A 57 -30.79 8.23 -7.40
N VAL A 58 -29.75 7.98 -6.59
CA VAL A 58 -29.93 7.40 -5.27
C VAL A 58 -30.73 8.45 -4.52
N ASP A 59 -31.96 8.09 -4.13
CA ASP A 59 -32.75 8.95 -3.28
C ASP A 59 -31.95 9.20 -2.00
N LEU A 60 -31.57 10.46 -1.78
CA LEU A 60 -30.78 10.87 -0.63
C LEU A 60 -31.63 10.81 0.66
N SER A 61 -32.92 10.53 0.54
CA SER A 61 -33.79 10.32 1.69
C SER A 61 -33.48 8.99 2.37
N ALA A 62 -32.68 9.11 3.43
CA ALA A 62 -32.38 8.10 4.44
C ALA A 62 -31.45 6.95 4.01
N VAL A 63 -30.16 7.16 4.28
CA VAL A 63 -29.23 6.05 4.52
C VAL A 63 -29.83 5.18 5.62
N ARG A 64 -30.19 3.93 5.30
CA ARG A 64 -30.71 2.97 6.28
C ARG A 64 -29.66 2.74 7.37
N ARG A 65 -29.90 3.27 8.57
CA ARG A 65 -29.02 3.06 9.75
C ARG A 65 -29.42 1.80 10.50
N SER A 66 -28.46 1.21 11.22
CA SER A 66 -28.77 0.11 12.14
C SER A 66 -29.70 0.58 13.24
N SER A 67 -30.55 -0.33 13.77
CA SER A 67 -31.49 0.00 14.85
C SER A 67 -30.80 0.59 16.09
N ARG A 68 -29.55 0.18 16.36
CA ARG A 68 -28.71 0.68 17.47
C ARG A 68 -28.27 2.16 17.31
N PHE A 69 -28.47 2.75 16.13
CA PHE A 69 -28.00 4.10 15.77
C PHE A 69 -29.12 4.99 15.20
N VAL A 70 -30.39 4.62 15.37
CA VAL A 70 -31.54 5.40 14.91
C VAL A 70 -31.60 6.76 15.60
N ASP A 71 -31.38 6.80 16.91
CA ASP A 71 -31.48 8.03 17.71
C ASP A 71 -30.17 8.85 17.74
N LYS A 72 -29.11 8.38 17.06
CA LYS A 72 -27.79 9.00 17.13
C LYS A 72 -27.56 9.92 15.93
N PRO A 73 -27.00 11.13 16.12
CA PRO A 73 -26.65 12.00 15.01
C PRO A 73 -25.57 11.38 14.12
N SER A 74 -25.35 11.96 12.95
CA SER A 74 -24.25 11.57 12.06
C SER A 74 -22.89 11.90 12.69
N PRO A 75 -21.93 10.97 12.74
CA PRO A 75 -20.61 11.26 13.28
C PRO A 75 -19.89 12.32 12.44
N ASN A 76 -19.27 13.31 13.10
CA ASN A 76 -18.41 14.28 12.45
C ASN A 76 -16.94 13.84 12.63
N TYR A 77 -16.28 13.48 11.52
CA TYR A 77 -14.90 12.99 11.51
C TYR A 77 -13.86 14.07 11.18
N LYS A 78 -14.24 15.35 11.13
CA LYS A 78 -13.27 16.43 10.91
C LYS A 78 -12.28 16.44 12.07
N GLU A 79 -11.01 16.23 11.77
CA GLU A 79 -9.92 16.34 12.74
C GLU A 79 -9.85 17.78 13.26
N VAL A 80 -10.24 17.99 14.52
CA VAL A 80 -9.99 19.25 15.20
C VAL A 80 -8.50 19.25 15.51
N SER A 81 -7.74 20.18 14.91
CA SER A 81 -6.31 20.33 15.16
C SER A 81 -6.08 20.77 16.61
N SER A 82 -6.11 19.80 17.54
CA SER A 82 -6.02 20.00 18.98
C SER A 82 -4.62 19.67 19.52
N LEU A 83 -3.57 19.88 18.71
CA LEU A 83 -2.19 19.76 19.19
C LEU A 83 -1.49 21.11 19.05
N PRO A 84 -0.96 21.69 20.14
CA PRO A 84 -0.08 22.84 20.03
C PRO A 84 1.18 22.42 19.28
N ARG A 85 1.54 23.24 18.29
CA ARG A 85 2.79 23.10 17.53
C ARG A 85 3.96 23.38 18.48
N LEU A 86 4.81 22.39 18.71
CA LEU A 86 6.12 22.57 19.32
C LEU A 86 7.13 22.99 18.25
#